data_AF-A0A1U7NMV0-F1
#
_entry.id   AF-A0A1U7NMV0-F1
#
_cell.length_a   1.000
_cell.length_b   1.000
_cell.length_c   1.000
_cell.angle_alpha   90.00
_cell.angle_beta   90.00
_cell.angle_gamma   90.00
#
_symmetry.space_group_name_H-M   'P 1'
#
loop_
_entity.id
_entity.type
_entity.pdbx_description
1 polymer ?
#
loop_
_entity_poly.entity_id
_entity_poly.type
_entity_poly.pdbx_seq_one_letter_code
_entity_poly.pdbx_strand_id
1 'polypeptide(L)'
;MIMAKRPEDVRTGTVRIVWPHLFAPYASENQDSEPSYSVAILIDKEDKKTLNAINAAYKAAFEAGVKKHGAKFQSKGKTPLIRPDGGNKGILIDCDSDLRPDSLDAEDVKGCYLMNLKRKNKPGVVAVQDGALVHLGEEDIQGGDYCQVTLSMYPYNHPQGGMGISKGLNNVCKMSDGEPLGTGSASAESDFADMASASAFGSGDNDEDPFA
;
A
#
# COMPACT_ATOMS: atom_id res chain seq x y z
N MET A 1 21.52 3.68 -12.88
CA MET A 1 20.26 3.59 -13.65
C MET A 1 19.44 2.46 -13.04
N ILE A 2 18.26 2.74 -12.49
CA ILE A 2 17.41 1.69 -11.88
C ILE A 2 16.82 0.89 -13.05
N MET A 3 17.33 -0.32 -13.31
CA MET A 3 16.85 -1.16 -14.41
C MET A 3 15.68 -2.03 -13.95
N ALA A 4 14.55 -1.89 -14.65
CA ALA A 4 13.43 -2.82 -14.51
C ALA A 4 13.80 -4.18 -15.13
N LYS A 5 13.44 -5.27 -14.46
CA LYS A 5 13.74 -6.64 -14.92
C LYS A 5 12.97 -7.01 -16.19
N ARG A 6 11.79 -6.41 -16.38
CA ARG A 6 10.89 -6.54 -17.54
C ARG A 6 10.26 -5.17 -17.85
N PRO A 7 9.80 -4.91 -19.08
CA PRO A 7 9.21 -3.63 -19.44
C PRO A 7 7.93 -3.30 -18.66
N GLU A 8 7.23 -4.29 -18.12
CA GLU A 8 6.05 -4.10 -17.26
C GLU A 8 6.39 -3.95 -15.76
N ASP A 9 7.67 -4.09 -15.39
CA ASP A 9 8.13 -3.93 -14.02
C ASP A 9 8.53 -2.48 -13.74
N VAL A 10 8.22 -1.99 -12.54
CA VAL A 10 8.59 -0.65 -12.08
C VAL A 10 9.27 -0.77 -10.73
N ARG A 11 10.36 -0.04 -10.57
CA ARG A 11 10.90 0.32 -9.25
C ARG A 11 10.70 1.82 -9.08
N THR A 12 9.95 2.20 -8.05
CA THR A 12 9.66 3.60 -7.75
C THR A 12 10.92 4.34 -7.30
N GLY A 13 10.85 5.67 -7.32
CA GLY A 13 11.62 6.52 -6.42
C GLY A 13 11.18 6.32 -4.97
N THR A 14 11.55 7.25 -4.11
CA THR A 14 11.11 7.25 -2.71
C THR A 14 9.63 7.63 -2.65
N VAL A 15 8.80 6.74 -2.09
CA VAL A 15 7.36 6.91 -1.93
C VAL A 15 6.97 6.71 -0.46
N ARG A 16 5.88 7.32 -0.03
CA ARG A 16 5.33 7.12 1.33
C ARG A 16 4.36 5.94 1.30
N ILE A 17 4.46 5.01 2.24
CA ILE A 17 3.58 3.83 2.28
C ILE A 17 2.40 4.04 3.24
N VAL A 18 1.28 3.39 2.95
CA VAL A 18 0.06 3.43 3.75
C VAL A 18 -0.54 2.03 3.86
N TRP A 19 -1.10 1.70 5.03
CA TRP A 19 -1.70 0.40 5.36
C TRP A 19 -0.84 -0.81 4.95
N PRO A 20 0.39 -0.93 5.50
CA PRO A 20 1.28 -2.03 5.17
C PRO A 20 0.80 -3.35 5.79
N HIS A 21 0.12 -4.16 5.00
CA HIS A 21 -0.19 -5.56 5.32
C HIS A 21 0.85 -6.46 4.64
N LEU A 22 2.10 -6.37 5.10
CA LEU A 22 3.27 -7.01 4.45
C LEU A 22 3.67 -8.34 5.09
N PHE A 23 3.32 -8.57 6.36
CA PHE A 23 3.75 -9.73 7.15
C PHE A 23 2.66 -10.76 7.37
N ALA A 24 1.41 -10.31 7.44
CA ALA A 24 0.21 -11.14 7.45
C ALA A 24 -0.74 -10.73 6.31
N PRO A 25 -1.40 -11.70 5.64
CA PRO A 25 -2.40 -11.39 4.63
C PRO A 25 -3.65 -10.78 5.29
N TYR A 26 -4.22 -9.77 4.65
CA TYR A 26 -5.39 -9.05 5.11
C TYR A 26 -6.54 -9.18 4.11
N ALA A 27 -7.75 -9.37 4.62
CA ALA A 27 -9.00 -9.27 3.86
C ALA A 27 -9.83 -8.15 4.48
N SER A 28 -10.26 -7.19 3.67
CA SER A 28 -11.16 -6.15 4.18
C SER A 28 -12.53 -6.77 4.45
N GLU A 29 -13.11 -6.50 5.61
CA GLU A 29 -14.41 -7.05 6.04
C GLU A 29 -15.56 -6.79 5.04
N ASN A 30 -15.46 -5.73 4.24
CA ASN A 30 -16.48 -5.33 3.26
C ASN A 30 -16.33 -5.97 1.86
N GLN A 31 -15.33 -6.83 1.65
CA GLN A 31 -15.13 -7.56 0.40
C GLN A 31 -14.90 -9.02 0.71
N ASP A 32 -15.81 -9.89 0.26
CA ASP A 32 -15.64 -11.36 0.17
C ASP A 32 -14.46 -11.69 -0.74
N SER A 33 -13.26 -11.42 -0.24
CA SER A 33 -12.00 -11.44 -0.98
C SER A 33 -10.99 -12.27 -0.21
N GLU A 34 -10.27 -13.12 -0.94
CA GLU A 34 -9.20 -13.91 -0.34
C GLU A 34 -8.17 -12.99 0.34
N PRO A 35 -7.76 -13.29 1.59
CA PRO A 35 -6.71 -12.55 2.27
C PRO A 35 -5.47 -12.41 1.39
N SER A 36 -4.93 -11.19 1.33
CA SER A 36 -3.77 -10.88 0.50
C SER A 36 -2.80 -9.95 1.21
N TYR A 37 -1.52 -10.05 0.87
CA TYR A 37 -0.55 -9.04 1.26
C TYR A 37 -0.80 -7.79 0.43
N SER A 38 -0.78 -6.63 1.08
CA SER A 38 -1.07 -5.37 0.41
C SER A 38 -0.34 -4.20 1.03
N VAL A 39 -0.15 -3.18 0.23
CA VAL A 39 0.32 -1.86 0.68
C VAL A 39 -0.22 -0.83 -0.30
N ALA A 40 -0.59 0.34 0.18
CA ALA A 40 -0.85 1.50 -0.65
C ALA A 40 0.38 2.40 -0.67
N ILE A 41 0.67 3.03 -1.80
CA ILE A 41 1.79 3.97 -1.93
C ILE A 41 1.27 5.33 -2.37
N LEU A 42 1.79 6.38 -1.75
CA LEU A 42 1.63 7.77 -2.15
C LEU A 42 2.82 8.18 -3.00
N ILE A 43 2.53 8.64 -4.21
CA ILE A 43 3.50 9.07 -5.21
C ILE A 43 3.29 10.56 -5.43
N ASP A 44 4.29 11.36 -5.09
CA ASP A 44 4.27 12.79 -5.36
C ASP A 44 4.04 13.05 -6.86
N LYS A 45 3.12 13.96 -7.20
CA LYS A 45 2.87 14.36 -8.60
C LYS A 45 4.12 14.93 -9.27
N GLU A 46 5.07 15.46 -8.51
CA GLU A 46 6.36 15.97 -8.98
C GLU A 46 7.42 14.89 -9.20
N ASP A 47 7.22 13.65 -8.73
CA ASP A 47 8.07 12.51 -9.12
C ASP A 47 7.74 12.03 -10.55
N LYS A 48 8.08 12.87 -11.52
CA LYS A 48 7.86 12.60 -12.95
C LYS A 48 8.60 11.34 -13.39
N LYS A 49 9.69 10.96 -12.71
CA LYS A 49 10.47 9.77 -13.06
C LYS A 49 9.69 8.50 -12.75
N THR A 50 9.12 8.39 -11.55
CA THR A 50 8.26 7.27 -11.17
C THR A 50 6.99 7.24 -12.03
N LEU A 51 6.33 8.38 -12.23
CA LEU A 51 5.12 8.46 -13.05
C LEU A 51 5.36 8.07 -14.51
N ASN A 52 6.49 8.47 -15.09
CA ASN A 52 6.88 8.06 -16.44
C ASN A 52 7.16 6.55 -16.52
N ALA A 53 7.81 5.97 -15.50
CA ALA A 53 8.05 4.53 -15.44
C ALA A 53 6.72 3.75 -15.33
N ILE A 54 5.79 4.22 -14.51
CA ILE A 54 4.42 3.67 -14.39
C ILE A 54 3.68 3.73 -15.73
N ASN A 55 3.70 4.87 -16.41
CA ASN A 55 3.06 5.03 -17.72
C ASN A 55 3.68 4.12 -18.78
N ALA A 56 5.01 3.96 -18.77
CA ALA A 56 5.71 3.04 -19.68
C ALA A 56 5.32 1.58 -19.42
N ALA A 57 5.33 1.15 -18.14
CA ALA A 57 4.92 -0.19 -17.75
C ALA A 57 3.45 -0.48 -18.05
N TYR A 58 2.57 0.52 -17.90
CA TYR A 58 1.16 0.43 -18.27
C TYR A 58 0.99 0.16 -19.78
N LYS A 59 1.72 0.90 -20.62
CA LYS A 59 1.71 0.68 -22.08
C LYS A 59 2.25 -0.70 -22.44
N ALA A 60 3.35 -1.12 -21.85
CA ALA A 60 3.92 -2.45 -22.06
C ALA A 60 2.94 -3.56 -21.65
N ALA A 61 2.26 -3.43 -20.52
CA ALA A 61 1.24 -4.37 -20.07
C ALA A 61 0.02 -4.40 -21.00
N PHE A 62 -0.38 -3.25 -21.57
CA PHE A 62 -1.43 -3.18 -22.59
C PHE A 62 -1.04 -3.96 -23.85
N GLU A 63 0.16 -3.73 -24.37
CA GLU A 63 0.70 -4.41 -25.55
C GLU A 63 0.80 -5.93 -25.33
N ALA A 64 1.31 -6.35 -24.16
CA ALA A 64 1.33 -7.75 -23.75
C ALA A 64 -0.08 -8.35 -23.70
N GLY A 65 -1.07 -7.58 -23.22
CA GLY A 65 -2.47 -7.98 -23.20
C GLY A 65 -3.06 -8.16 -24.59
N VAL A 66 -2.81 -7.23 -25.51
CA VAL A 66 -3.23 -7.34 -26.92
C VAL A 66 -2.58 -8.56 -27.58
N LYS A 67 -1.27 -8.79 -27.35
CA LYS A 67 -0.57 -9.97 -27.87
C LYS A 67 -1.16 -11.29 -27.36
N LYS A 68 -1.56 -11.33 -26.08
CA LYS A 68 -2.08 -12.55 -25.42
C LYS A 68 -3.56 -12.82 -25.67
N HIS A 69 -4.37 -11.77 -25.83
CA HIS A 69 -5.84 -11.85 -25.83
C HIS A 69 -6.50 -11.26 -27.09
N GLY A 70 -5.71 -10.73 -28.02
CA GLY A 70 -6.14 -10.27 -29.35
C GLY A 70 -7.06 -9.03 -29.32
N ALA A 71 -7.86 -8.89 -30.38
CA ALA A 71 -8.73 -7.73 -30.62
C ALA A 71 -9.76 -7.46 -29.50
N LYS A 72 -10.16 -8.50 -28.76
CA LYS A 72 -11.05 -8.35 -27.59
C LYS A 72 -10.40 -7.50 -26.49
N PHE A 73 -9.09 -7.65 -26.28
CA PHE A 73 -8.35 -6.85 -25.30
C PHE A 73 -8.08 -5.45 -25.78
N GLN A 74 -7.77 -5.28 -27.06
CA GLN A 74 -7.59 -3.94 -27.63
C GLN A 74 -8.86 -3.07 -27.49
N SER A 75 -10.04 -3.67 -27.59
CA SER A 75 -11.33 -2.98 -27.44
C SER A 75 -11.78 -2.82 -25.99
N LYS A 76 -11.70 -3.86 -25.17
CA LYS A 76 -12.31 -3.91 -23.82
C LYS A 76 -11.30 -3.86 -22.66
N GLY A 77 -10.03 -4.16 -22.90
CA GLY A 77 -8.97 -4.28 -21.90
C GLY A 77 -8.37 -2.95 -21.43
N LYS A 78 -9.14 -1.86 -21.45
CA LYS A 78 -8.66 -0.51 -21.11
C LYS A 78 -9.04 -0.17 -19.67
N THR A 79 -8.15 -0.47 -18.73
CA THR A 79 -8.24 0.09 -17.37
C THR A 79 -7.65 1.49 -17.41
N PRO A 80 -8.37 2.55 -17.01
CA PRO A 80 -7.81 3.89 -17.09
C PRO A 80 -6.56 4.00 -16.19
N LEU A 81 -5.54 4.73 -16.66
CA LEU A 81 -4.31 4.93 -15.88
C LEU A 81 -4.62 5.70 -14.59
N ILE A 82 -5.36 6.80 -14.69
CA ILE A 82 -5.88 7.55 -13.55
C ILE A 82 -7.37 7.23 -13.40
N ARG A 83 -7.81 6.91 -12.19
CA ARG A 83 -9.22 6.68 -11.87
C ARG A 83 -10.03 7.94 -12.23
N PRO A 84 -11.06 7.83 -13.08
CA PRO A 84 -11.96 8.95 -13.31
C PRO A 84 -12.74 9.26 -12.03
N ASP A 85 -13.09 10.52 -11.83
CA ASP A 85 -13.90 10.96 -10.69
C ASP A 85 -15.23 10.17 -10.62
N GLY A 86 -15.62 9.79 -9.41
CA GLY A 86 -16.75 8.88 -9.14
C GLY A 86 -16.57 7.42 -9.61
N GLY A 87 -15.49 7.11 -10.33
CA GLY A 87 -15.20 5.78 -10.86
C GLY A 87 -14.68 4.80 -9.81
N ASN A 88 -14.72 3.50 -10.09
CA ASN A 88 -14.21 2.45 -9.18
C ASN A 88 -12.98 1.69 -9.74
N LYS A 89 -12.44 2.13 -10.89
CA LYS A 89 -11.32 1.49 -11.57
C LYS A 89 -10.25 2.51 -11.94
N GLY A 90 -9.00 2.15 -11.72
CA GLY A 90 -7.84 2.95 -12.08
C GLY A 90 -6.55 2.33 -11.57
N ILE A 91 -5.42 2.67 -12.20
CA ILE A 91 -4.09 2.30 -11.70
C ILE A 91 -3.68 3.27 -10.59
N LEU A 92 -3.82 4.57 -10.84
CA LEU A 92 -3.59 5.67 -9.91
C LEU A 92 -4.92 6.28 -9.47
N ILE A 93 -4.99 6.74 -8.24
CA ILE A 93 -6.08 7.53 -7.69
C ILE A 93 -5.52 8.93 -7.46
N ASP A 94 -6.18 9.96 -7.97
CA ASP A 94 -5.79 11.34 -7.73
C ASP A 94 -6.36 11.81 -6.39
N CYS A 95 -5.48 12.03 -5.41
CA CYS A 95 -5.89 12.39 -4.05
C CYS A 95 -6.44 13.82 -3.94
N ASP A 96 -6.18 14.70 -4.92
CA ASP A 96 -6.70 16.07 -4.89
C ASP A 96 -8.12 16.17 -5.45
N SER A 97 -8.55 15.22 -6.27
CA SER A 97 -9.88 15.24 -6.91
C SER A 97 -10.83 14.17 -6.41
N ASP A 98 -10.32 13.03 -5.94
CA ASP A 98 -11.16 11.95 -5.45
C ASP A 98 -11.41 12.08 -3.94
N LEU A 99 -12.64 12.49 -3.59
CA LEU A 99 -13.12 12.68 -2.22
C LEU A 99 -13.32 11.38 -1.41
N ARG A 100 -12.77 10.25 -1.90
CA ARG A 100 -12.66 8.99 -1.15
C ARG A 100 -11.21 8.75 -0.75
N PRO A 101 -10.59 9.58 0.11
CA PRO A 101 -9.48 9.08 0.88
C PRO A 101 -10.11 8.16 1.93
N ASP A 102 -9.96 6.86 1.74
CA ASP A 102 -10.34 5.87 2.73
C ASP A 102 -9.62 6.26 4.04
N SER A 103 -10.25 7.00 4.97
CA SER A 103 -9.69 7.35 6.30
C SER A 103 -8.32 8.08 6.37
N LEU A 104 -7.83 8.71 5.29
CA LEU A 104 -6.60 9.53 5.32
C LEU A 104 -6.91 11.02 5.36
N ASP A 105 -6.09 11.78 6.08
CA ASP A 105 -6.16 13.23 6.09
C ASP A 105 -5.84 13.80 4.71
N ALA A 106 -6.63 14.78 4.27
CA ALA A 106 -6.46 15.46 2.99
C ALA A 106 -5.10 16.19 2.92
N GLU A 107 -4.58 16.68 4.04
CA GLU A 107 -3.28 17.34 4.11
C GLU A 107 -2.12 16.37 3.84
N ASP A 108 -2.22 15.14 4.36
CA ASP A 108 -1.21 14.09 4.23
C ASP A 108 -1.08 13.54 2.80
N VAL A 109 -2.14 13.65 2.00
CA VAL A 109 -2.21 13.07 0.64
C VAL A 109 -2.26 14.12 -0.47
N LYS A 110 -2.25 15.41 -0.12
CA LYS A 110 -2.30 16.52 -1.07
C LYS A 110 -1.15 16.44 -2.07
N GLY A 111 -1.43 16.71 -3.34
CA GLY A 111 -0.42 16.71 -4.40
C GLY A 111 0.13 15.31 -4.73
N CYS A 112 -0.49 14.24 -4.23
CA CYS A 112 -0.06 12.87 -4.48
C CYS A 112 -1.05 12.08 -5.34
N TYR A 113 -0.55 11.02 -5.96
CA TYR A 113 -1.36 9.90 -6.43
C TYR A 113 -1.27 8.73 -5.44
N LEU A 114 -2.39 8.08 -5.15
CA LEU A 114 -2.44 6.83 -4.40
C LEU A 114 -2.47 5.63 -5.34
N MET A 115 -1.69 4.59 -5.03
CA MET A 115 -1.71 3.31 -5.73
C MET A 115 -1.79 2.13 -4.76
N ASN A 116 -2.88 1.37 -4.83
CA ASN A 116 -3.07 0.14 -4.05
C ASN A 116 -2.40 -1.07 -4.71
N LEU A 117 -1.44 -1.70 -4.05
CA LEU A 117 -0.72 -2.87 -4.53
C LEU A 117 -1.07 -4.11 -3.70
N LYS A 118 -1.31 -5.24 -4.38
CA LYS A 118 -1.67 -6.50 -3.74
C LYS A 118 -0.83 -7.67 -4.26
N ARG A 119 -0.70 -8.71 -3.45
CA ARG A 119 0.03 -9.95 -3.76
C ARG A 119 -0.47 -11.12 -2.92
N LYS A 120 -0.50 -12.32 -3.49
CA LYS A 120 -0.88 -13.55 -2.78
C LYS A 120 0.22 -14.11 -1.87
N ASN A 121 1.46 -14.08 -2.32
CA ASN A 121 2.60 -14.63 -1.59
C ASN A 121 3.26 -13.55 -0.71
N LYS A 122 3.97 -13.92 0.36
CA LYS A 122 4.67 -12.97 1.25
C LYS A 122 5.76 -12.17 0.51
N PRO A 123 5.66 -10.83 0.40
CA PRO A 123 6.64 -10.00 -0.30
C PRO A 123 7.99 -9.99 0.43
N GLY A 124 9.08 -9.68 -0.28
CA GLY A 124 10.35 -9.36 0.36
C GLY A 124 10.29 -7.95 0.94
N VAL A 125 10.61 -7.80 2.22
CA VAL A 125 10.73 -6.50 2.91
C VAL A 125 12.15 -6.38 3.44
N VAL A 126 12.85 -5.33 3.02
CA VAL A 126 14.28 -5.13 3.31
C VAL A 126 14.60 -3.67 3.62
N ALA A 127 15.78 -3.43 4.16
CA ALA A 127 16.44 -2.12 4.20
C ALA A 127 17.88 -2.25 3.67
N VAL A 128 18.51 -1.13 3.34
CA VAL A 128 19.95 -1.06 3.09
C VAL A 128 20.64 -0.57 4.36
N GLN A 129 21.44 -1.43 4.99
CA GLN A 129 22.25 -1.11 6.16
C GLN A 129 23.71 -1.46 5.84
N ASP A 130 24.63 -0.51 6.01
CA ASP A 130 26.06 -0.67 5.71
C ASP A 130 26.36 -1.26 4.31
N GLY A 131 25.56 -0.89 3.32
CA GLY A 131 25.70 -1.36 1.94
C GLY A 131 25.21 -2.80 1.69
N ALA A 132 24.65 -3.46 2.69
CA ALA A 132 24.03 -4.78 2.59
C ALA A 132 22.50 -4.70 2.68
N LEU A 133 21.82 -5.69 2.07
CA LEU A 133 20.39 -5.87 2.24
C LEU A 133 20.11 -6.63 3.53
N VAL A 134 19.31 -6.04 4.41
CA VAL A 134 18.86 -6.64 5.66
C VAL A 134 17.36 -6.87 5.58
N HIS A 135 16.91 -8.05 6.01
CA HIS A 135 15.49 -8.36 6.09
C HIS A 135 14.86 -7.70 7.31
N LEU A 136 13.69 -7.10 7.11
CA LEU A 136 12.95 -6.41 8.16
C LEU A 136 11.83 -7.29 8.74
N GLY A 137 11.54 -7.08 10.02
CA GLY A 137 10.36 -7.57 10.74
C GLY A 137 9.15 -6.65 10.60
N GLU A 138 8.07 -7.00 11.30
CA GLU A 138 6.79 -6.27 11.24
C GLU A 138 6.87 -4.93 11.98
N GLU A 139 7.62 -4.91 13.08
CA GLU A 139 7.91 -3.74 13.91
C GLU A 139 8.78 -2.70 13.20
N ASP A 140 9.54 -3.12 12.17
CA ASP A 140 10.51 -2.27 11.48
C ASP A 140 9.88 -1.38 10.40
N ILE A 141 8.59 -1.57 10.08
CA ILE A 141 7.94 -0.83 8.99
C ILE A 141 6.50 -0.48 9.35
N GLN A 142 6.19 0.82 9.25
CA GLN A 142 4.91 1.37 9.65
C GLN A 142 4.29 2.22 8.54
N GLY A 143 2.98 2.47 8.67
CA GLY A 143 2.29 3.40 7.79
C GLY A 143 2.85 4.81 7.98
N GLY A 144 3.32 5.42 6.89
CA GLY A 144 4.01 6.71 6.92
C GLY A 144 5.49 6.64 6.55
N ASP A 145 6.10 5.45 6.62
CA ASP A 145 7.51 5.27 6.24
C ASP A 145 7.79 5.57 4.77
N TYR A 146 9.03 6.00 4.51
CA TYR A 146 9.52 6.23 3.16
C TYR A 146 10.22 4.97 2.62
N CYS A 147 9.74 4.47 1.49
CA CYS A 147 10.20 3.23 0.89
C CYS A 147 10.45 3.37 -0.61
N GLN A 148 11.23 2.47 -1.17
CA GLN A 148 11.19 2.14 -2.59
C GLN A 148 10.41 0.85 -2.77
N VAL A 149 9.46 0.86 -3.71
CA VAL A 149 8.60 -0.29 -3.98
C VAL A 149 8.85 -0.79 -5.39
N THR A 150 8.91 -2.11 -5.51
CA THR A 150 8.92 -2.78 -6.80
C THR A 150 7.54 -3.36 -7.08
N LEU A 151 7.04 -3.14 -8.29
CA LEU A 151 5.72 -3.57 -8.73
C LEU A 151 5.77 -4.05 -10.17
N SER A 152 4.75 -4.82 -10.56
CA SER A 152 4.57 -5.28 -11.93
C SER A 152 3.18 -4.96 -12.40
N MET A 153 3.06 -4.49 -13.64
CA MET A 153 1.78 -4.40 -14.33
C MET A 153 1.55 -5.62 -15.20
N TYR A 154 0.30 -6.05 -15.31
CA TYR A 154 -0.03 -7.21 -16.13
C TYR A 154 -1.45 -7.15 -16.65
N PRO A 155 -1.69 -7.66 -17.88
CA PRO A 155 -3.03 -7.81 -18.40
C PRO A 155 -3.76 -8.93 -17.65
N TYR A 156 -5.04 -8.72 -17.39
CA TYR A 156 -5.94 -9.75 -16.88
C TYR A 156 -7.15 -9.91 -17.81
N ASN A 157 -7.68 -11.13 -17.84
CA ASN A 157 -8.92 -11.49 -18.51
C ASN A 157 -9.67 -12.46 -17.60
N HIS A 158 -10.58 -11.94 -16.80
CA HIS A 158 -11.25 -12.72 -15.76
C HIS A 158 -12.41 -13.54 -16.36
N PRO A 159 -12.50 -14.86 -16.07
CA PRO A 159 -13.54 -15.72 -16.63
C PRO A 159 -14.97 -15.27 -16.30
N GLN A 160 -15.20 -14.72 -15.10
CA GLN A 160 -16.52 -14.22 -14.66
C GLN A 160 -16.83 -12.79 -15.18
N GLY A 161 -16.02 -12.29 -16.11
CA GLY A 161 -16.17 -10.95 -16.69
C GLY A 161 -15.13 -9.96 -16.15
N GLY A 162 -14.77 -9.00 -17.00
CA GLY A 162 -13.72 -8.02 -16.73
C GLY A 162 -12.40 -8.36 -17.41
N MET A 163 -11.85 -7.38 -18.12
CA MET A 163 -10.56 -7.47 -18.80
C MET A 163 -9.90 -6.11 -18.68
N GLY A 164 -8.58 -6.09 -18.50
CA GLY A 164 -7.88 -4.84 -18.27
C GLY A 164 -6.43 -5.03 -17.88
N ILE A 165 -5.86 -3.99 -17.28
CA ILE A 165 -4.52 -4.00 -16.72
C ILE A 165 -4.65 -3.91 -15.22
N SER A 166 -3.90 -4.76 -14.52
CA SER A 166 -3.77 -4.74 -13.08
C SER A 166 -2.32 -4.46 -12.69
N LYS A 167 -2.11 -4.29 -11.40
CA LYS A 167 -0.86 -3.95 -10.74
C LYS A 167 -0.66 -4.88 -9.55
N GLY A 168 0.57 -5.36 -9.35
CA GLY A 168 0.92 -6.30 -8.29
C GLY A 168 2.13 -5.82 -7.50
N LEU A 169 2.12 -6.09 -6.19
CA LEU A 169 3.26 -5.86 -5.31
C LEU A 169 4.33 -6.93 -5.56
N ASN A 170 5.60 -6.51 -5.59
CA ASN A 170 6.74 -7.43 -5.56
C ASN A 170 7.46 -7.37 -4.21
N ASN A 171 8.30 -6.35 -4.01
CA ASN A 171 9.13 -6.17 -2.81
C ASN A 171 9.14 -4.70 -2.36
N VAL A 172 9.44 -4.49 -1.09
CA VAL A 172 9.53 -3.19 -0.43
C VAL A 172 10.93 -3.03 0.17
N CYS A 173 11.54 -1.88 -0.05
CA CYS A 173 12.81 -1.49 0.56
C CYS A 173 12.59 -0.22 1.39
N LYS A 174 12.67 -0.31 2.72
CA LYS A 174 12.60 0.86 3.60
C LYS A 174 13.84 1.72 3.39
N MET A 175 13.63 3.04 3.32
CA MET A 175 14.68 4.04 3.10
C MET A 175 14.89 4.90 4.34
N SER A 176 13.79 5.31 4.99
CA SER A 176 13.81 6.06 6.24
C SER A 176 12.46 5.96 6.94
N ASP A 177 12.46 6.22 8.25
CA ASP A 177 11.23 6.44 9.00
C ASP A 177 10.49 7.67 8.47
N GLY A 178 9.17 7.67 8.62
CA GLY A 178 8.34 8.83 8.32
C GLY A 178 7.34 9.10 9.43
N GLU A 179 6.73 10.29 9.40
CA GLU A 179 5.68 10.63 10.35
C GLU A 179 4.51 9.65 10.21
N PRO A 180 3.90 9.20 11.32
CA PRO A 180 2.68 8.40 11.26
C PRO A 180 1.62 9.12 10.45
N LEU A 181 1.06 8.44 9.46
CA LEU A 181 -0.08 8.97 8.71
C LEU A 181 -1.32 8.89 9.59
N GLY A 182 -2.04 10.00 9.70
CA GLY A 182 -3.22 10.13 10.56
C GLY A 182 -4.33 9.17 10.14
N THR A 183 -4.28 7.93 10.60
CA THR A 183 -5.45 7.07 10.70
C THR A 183 -6.21 7.57 11.92
N GLY A 184 -7.43 8.06 11.74
CA GLY A 184 -8.25 8.75 12.76
C GLY A 184 -8.66 7.92 14.00
N SER A 185 -7.76 7.14 14.57
CA SER A 185 -7.83 6.61 15.91
C SER A 185 -7.00 7.53 16.81
N ALA A 186 -7.61 8.03 17.89
CA ALA A 186 -6.85 8.62 18.97
C ALA A 186 -5.79 7.61 19.44
N SER A 187 -4.61 8.09 19.84
CA SER A 187 -3.59 7.19 20.36
C SER A 187 -4.12 6.54 21.65
N ALA A 188 -3.66 5.34 21.99
CA ALA A 188 -4.05 4.70 23.25
C ALA A 188 -3.72 5.62 24.45
N GLU A 189 -2.62 6.37 24.36
CA GLU A 189 -2.24 7.38 25.35
C GLU A 189 -3.28 8.50 25.46
N SER A 190 -3.89 8.93 24.35
CA SER A 190 -4.98 9.90 24.36
C SER A 190 -6.28 9.30 24.89
N ASP A 191 -6.58 8.05 24.54
CA ASP A 191 -7.81 7.36 24.95
C ASP A 191 -7.80 6.92 26.41
N PHE A 192 -6.61 6.71 26.99
CA PHE A 192 -6.42 6.28 28.38
C PHE A 192 -5.66 7.33 29.23
N ALA A 193 -5.54 8.57 28.75
CA ALA A 193 -4.88 9.67 29.46
C ALA A 193 -5.50 9.92 30.84
N ASP A 194 -6.81 9.74 30.94
CA ASP A 194 -7.61 9.82 32.16
C ASP A 194 -7.28 8.69 33.14
N MET A 195 -7.08 7.46 32.64
CA MET A 195 -6.72 6.29 33.46
C MET A 195 -5.29 6.33 34.00
N ALA A 196 -4.34 6.95 33.28
CA ALA A 196 -2.95 7.06 33.74
C ALA A 196 -2.78 7.98 34.97
N SER A 197 -3.74 8.88 35.21
CA SER A 197 -3.76 9.77 36.38
C SER A 197 -4.40 9.15 37.62
N ALA A 198 -5.09 8.01 37.48
CA ALA A 198 -5.70 7.27 38.57
C ALA A 198 -4.74 6.20 39.10
N SER A 199 -3.96 6.54 40.12
CA SER A 199 -3.19 5.56 40.91
C SER A 199 -4.13 4.53 41.53
N ALA A 200 -4.33 3.40 40.88
CA ALA A 200 -5.12 2.29 41.44
C ALA A 200 -4.62 0.92 40.96
N PHE A 201 -3.30 0.70 40.94
CA PHE A 201 -2.79 -0.62 41.31
C PHE A 201 -2.42 -0.55 42.78
N GLY A 202 -3.46 -0.70 43.62
CA GLY A 202 -3.30 -0.80 45.06
C GLY A 202 -2.45 -2.03 45.39
N SER A 203 -1.22 -1.79 45.82
CA SER A 203 -0.48 -2.71 46.68
C SER A 203 -1.24 -2.82 48.00
N GLY A 204 -2.20 -3.75 48.05
CA GLY A 204 -2.90 -4.14 49.26
C GLY A 204 -2.26 -5.40 49.83
N ASP A 205 -1.14 -5.23 50.53
CA ASP A 205 -0.75 -6.16 51.57
C ASP A 205 -1.85 -6.12 52.65
N ASN A 206 -2.53 -7.24 52.88
CA ASN A 206 -3.18 -7.56 54.15
C ASN A 206 -3.45 -9.07 54.19
N ASP A 207 -2.50 -9.77 54.82
CA ASP A 207 -2.68 -11.10 55.38
C ASP A 207 -3.70 -11.05 56.52
N GLU A 208 -4.98 -11.38 56.28
CA GLU A 208 -5.86 -11.91 57.34
C GLU A 208 -6.81 -12.98 56.77
N ASP A 209 -6.73 -14.17 57.36
CA ASP A 209 -7.37 -15.43 57.00
C ASP A 209 -8.84 -15.45 57.49
N PRO A 210 -9.87 -15.53 56.63
CA PRO A 210 -11.27 -15.38 57.05
C PRO A 210 -11.96 -16.68 57.50
N PHE A 211 -11.23 -17.70 57.96
CA PHE A 211 -11.82 -18.92 58.56
C PHE A 211 -11.76 -18.97 60.10
N ALA A 212 -11.75 -17.80 60.76
CA ALA A 212 -12.06 -17.65 62.18
C ALA A 212 -13.50 -17.13 62.39
#